data_AF-A0A522TNL7-F1
#
_entry.id   AF-A0A522TNL7-F1
#
_cell.length_a   1.000
_cell.length_b   1.000
_cell.length_c   1.000
_cell.angle_alpha   90.00
_cell.angle_beta   90.00
_cell.angle_gamma   90.00
#
_symmetry.space_group_name_H-M   'P 1'
#
loop_
_entity.id
_entity.type
_entity.pdbx_description
1 polymer ?
#
loop_
_entity_poly.entity_id
_entity_poly.type
_entity_poly.pdbx_seq_one_letter_code
_entity_poly.pdbx_strand_id
1 'polypeptide(L)'
;MTDYQSLRLALAAGGLIPGDIEAGRLIRCKVEGDHGGKKSGAYRLFDDDLPACPWWNWKASTSGVWVSADRPLTDTDRIRHRQMVEQARRERDLEQAAQWAKNRDYLTRFWDEAVPLTPDCAAGLHLARRGLPVPASDALRFVPSLDYWHDDGNVSVHPAMLAAVTSTLPIPFRR
;
A
#
# COMPACT_ATOMS: atom_id res chain seq x y z
N MET A 1 20.18 22.40 16.42
CA MET A 1 20.06 23.14 15.14
C MET A 1 20.42 22.13 14.07
N THR A 2 19.52 21.83 13.13
CA THR A 2 19.76 20.76 12.15
C THR A 2 21.07 20.99 11.41
N ASP A 3 22.01 20.04 11.52
CA ASP A 3 23.26 20.07 10.77
C ASP A 3 22.99 19.68 9.31
N TYR A 4 22.61 20.69 8.52
CA TYR A 4 22.38 20.54 7.09
C TYR A 4 23.63 20.08 6.33
N GLN A 5 24.84 20.31 6.85
CA GLN A 5 26.07 19.88 6.18
C GLN A 5 26.29 18.37 6.33
N SER A 6 26.18 17.81 7.54
CA SER A 6 26.27 16.35 7.69
C SER A 6 25.12 15.62 7.00
N LEU A 7 23.93 16.22 6.96
CA LEU A 7 22.82 15.70 6.15
C LEU A 7 23.18 15.67 4.65
N ARG A 8 23.72 16.77 4.09
CA ARG A 8 24.15 16.80 2.68
C ARG A 8 25.19 15.72 2.38
N LEU A 9 26.16 15.53 3.27
CA LEU A 9 27.18 14.49 3.13
C LEU A 9 26.58 13.08 3.15
N ALA A 10 25.63 12.81 4.05
CA ALA A 10 24.97 11.51 4.11
C ALA A 10 24.12 11.21 2.88
N LEU A 11 23.39 12.20 2.35
CA LEU A 11 22.63 12.07 1.11
C LEU A 11 23.57 11.83 -0.10
N ALA A 12 24.67 12.56 -0.17
CA ALA A 12 25.70 12.37 -1.20
C ALA A 12 26.34 10.98 -1.11
N ALA A 13 26.63 10.48 0.09
CA ALA A 13 27.14 9.12 0.29
C ALA A 13 26.14 8.03 -0.16
N GLY A 14 24.83 8.33 -0.12
CA GLY A 14 23.78 7.49 -0.70
C GLY A 14 23.63 7.62 -2.23
N GLY A 15 24.45 8.45 -2.87
CA GLY A 15 24.42 8.75 -4.30
C GLY A 15 23.32 9.73 -4.71
N LEU A 16 22.70 10.45 -3.75
CA LEU A 16 21.71 11.48 -4.04
C LEU A 16 22.40 12.83 -4.28
N ILE A 17 21.86 13.59 -5.23
CA ILE A 17 22.26 14.96 -5.54
C ILE A 17 21.08 15.87 -5.16
N PRO A 18 20.90 16.16 -3.87
CA PRO A 18 19.86 17.07 -3.41
C PRO A 18 20.18 18.50 -3.85
N GLY A 19 19.16 19.24 -4.28
CA GLY A 19 19.26 20.68 -4.53
C GLY A 19 19.25 21.46 -3.20
N ASP A 20 18.31 22.37 -3.07
CA ASP A 20 18.03 23.01 -1.78
C ASP A 20 17.32 22.03 -0.85
N ILE A 21 17.84 21.86 0.36
CA ILE A 21 17.23 20.97 1.35
C ILE A 21 16.09 21.73 2.03
N GLU A 22 14.90 21.13 2.00
CA GLU A 22 13.74 21.63 2.73
C GLU A 22 13.20 20.52 3.64
N ALA A 23 12.63 20.93 4.77
CA ALA A 23 12.01 20.04 5.75
C ALA A 23 10.51 19.82 5.50
N GLY A 24 9.96 18.80 6.16
CA GLY A 24 8.51 18.56 6.26
C GLY A 24 7.86 17.82 5.08
N ARG A 25 8.51 17.74 3.91
CA ARG A 25 7.96 17.07 2.71
C ARG A 25 8.92 16.09 2.04
N LEU A 26 8.37 15.16 1.27
CA LEU A 26 9.14 14.25 0.42
C LEU A 26 9.62 15.00 -0.83
N ILE A 27 10.93 15.11 -1.02
CA ILE A 27 11.54 15.81 -2.15
C ILE A 27 12.19 14.79 -3.09
N ARG A 28 11.81 14.85 -4.37
CA ARG A 28 12.45 14.08 -5.44
C ARG A 28 13.70 14.81 -5.92
N CYS A 29 14.82 14.11 -5.96
CA CYS A 29 16.11 14.63 -6.41
C CYS A 29 16.77 13.72 -7.45
N LYS A 30 17.83 14.23 -8.06
CA LYS A 30 18.67 13.44 -8.96
C LYS A 30 19.56 12.50 -8.15
N VAL A 31 20.00 11.41 -8.77
CA VAL A 31 21.08 10.57 -8.25
C VAL A 31 22.24 10.55 -9.24
N GLU A 32 23.40 10.09 -8.80
CA GLU A 32 24.56 9.93 -9.67
C GLU A 32 24.22 9.10 -10.92
N GLY A 33 24.59 9.62 -12.09
CA GLY A 33 24.27 9.04 -13.39
C GLY A 33 22.84 9.27 -13.88
N ASP A 34 22.00 10.08 -13.23
CA ASP A 34 20.75 10.54 -13.82
C ASP A 34 21.01 11.49 -15.00
N HIS A 35 20.33 11.23 -16.13
CA HIS A 35 20.42 12.04 -17.35
C HIS A 35 19.11 12.78 -17.59
N GLY A 36 19.19 14.00 -18.13
CA GLY A 36 18.02 14.83 -18.43
C GLY A 36 17.23 15.22 -17.17
N GLY A 37 15.90 15.09 -17.23
CA GLY A 37 14.97 15.42 -16.15
C GLY A 37 14.67 14.29 -15.16
N LYS A 38 15.38 13.15 -15.24
CA LYS A 38 15.16 12.01 -14.33
C LYS A 38 15.50 12.39 -12.88
N LYS A 39 14.66 11.94 -11.94
CA LYS A 39 14.83 12.13 -10.50
C LYS A 39 14.70 10.79 -9.80
N SER A 40 15.77 9.98 -9.83
CA SER A 40 15.76 8.60 -9.31
C SER A 40 16.11 8.51 -7.82
N GLY A 41 16.10 9.65 -7.11
CA GLY A 41 16.28 9.71 -5.66
C GLY A 41 15.15 10.46 -4.97
N ALA A 42 15.01 10.21 -3.66
CA ALA A 42 14.13 10.98 -2.80
C ALA A 42 14.66 11.04 -1.38
N TYR A 43 14.31 12.11 -0.66
CA TYR A 43 14.55 12.23 0.77
C TYR A 43 13.39 12.96 1.44
N ARG A 44 13.23 12.79 2.75
CA ARG A 44 12.29 13.56 3.57
C ARG A 44 12.96 13.92 4.88
N LEU A 45 13.20 15.22 5.10
CA LEU A 45 13.75 15.71 6.36
C LEU A 45 12.61 15.98 7.35
N PHE A 46 12.68 15.35 8.51
CA PHE A 46 11.93 15.72 9.71
C PHE A 46 12.83 16.64 10.53
N ASP A 47 12.37 17.84 10.83
CA ASP A 47 13.09 18.89 11.56
C ASP A 47 12.61 19.05 13.01
N ASP A 48 12.02 17.99 13.56
CA ASP A 48 11.60 17.89 14.96
C ASP A 48 12.82 17.87 15.94
N ASP A 49 12.58 17.58 17.22
CA ASP A 49 13.60 17.57 18.29
C ASP A 49 14.82 16.69 18.00
N LEU A 50 14.67 15.69 17.14
CA LEU A 50 15.77 14.88 16.62
C LEU A 50 15.66 14.82 15.08
N PRO A 51 16.38 15.69 14.36
CA PRO A 51 16.27 15.73 12.92
C PRO A 51 16.67 14.40 12.30
N ALA A 52 15.77 13.84 11.49
CA ALA A 52 15.97 12.57 10.81
C ALA A 52 15.59 12.71 9.33
N CYS A 53 16.35 12.06 8.46
CA CYS A 53 16.15 12.12 7.03
C CYS A 53 16.27 10.74 6.41
N PRO A 54 15.16 9.98 6.28
CA PRO A 54 15.11 8.83 5.39
C PRO A 54 15.34 9.27 3.94
N TRP A 55 16.09 8.45 3.20
CA TRP A 55 16.41 8.66 1.81
C TRP A 55 16.39 7.36 1.01
N TRP A 56 16.16 7.50 -0.30
CA TRP A 56 16.06 6.40 -1.25
C TRP A 56 16.79 6.75 -2.55
N ASN A 57 17.52 5.78 -3.07
CA ASN A 57 18.13 5.79 -4.40
C ASN A 57 17.65 4.55 -5.17
N TRP A 58 16.63 4.72 -6.02
CA TRP A 58 16.08 3.59 -6.79
C TRP A 58 17.05 3.06 -7.83
N LYS A 59 17.99 3.88 -8.31
CA LYS A 59 18.95 3.47 -9.33
C LYS A 59 20.00 2.51 -8.78
N ALA A 60 20.53 2.81 -7.59
CA ALA A 60 21.43 1.93 -6.87
C ALA A 60 20.69 0.85 -6.05
N SER A 61 19.36 0.92 -5.98
CA SER A 61 18.52 0.07 -5.11
C SER A 61 18.94 0.14 -3.64
N THR A 62 19.32 1.33 -3.17
CA THR A 62 19.76 1.57 -1.79
C THR A 62 18.82 2.55 -1.07
N SER A 63 18.75 2.43 0.25
CA SER A 63 18.01 3.33 1.13
C SER A 63 18.68 3.41 2.48
N GLY A 64 18.48 4.51 3.19
CA GLY A 64 19.02 4.70 4.54
C GLY A 64 18.27 5.77 5.31
N VAL A 65 18.70 5.99 6.55
CA VAL A 65 18.19 7.05 7.41
C VAL A 65 19.39 7.79 7.98
N TRP A 66 19.48 9.09 7.71
CA TRP A 66 20.37 9.97 8.44
C TRP A 66 19.66 10.47 9.71
N VAL A 67 20.39 10.59 10.80
CA VAL A 67 19.90 11.16 12.07
C VAL A 67 20.95 12.14 12.56
N SER A 68 20.55 13.34 13.01
CA SER A 68 21.47 14.32 13.55
C SER A 68 22.24 13.77 14.74
N ALA A 69 23.55 14.01 14.78
CA ALA A 69 24.46 13.51 15.81
C ALA A 69 24.40 14.30 17.14
N ASP A 70 23.62 15.39 17.20
CA ASP A 70 23.63 16.36 18.32
C ASP A 70 23.18 15.78 19.67
N ARG A 71 22.61 14.58 19.70
CA ARG A 71 22.34 13.86 20.95
C ARG A 71 22.45 12.35 20.73
N PRO A 72 23.30 11.62 21.49
CA PRO A 72 23.17 10.17 21.52
C PRO A 72 21.77 9.84 22.04
N LEU A 73 20.98 9.12 21.23
CA LEU A 73 19.67 8.61 21.66
C LEU A 73 19.89 7.85 22.97
N THR A 74 19.36 8.38 24.07
CA THR A 74 19.47 7.69 25.35
C THR A 74 18.70 6.38 25.24
N ASP A 75 19.09 5.35 25.99
CA ASP A 75 18.34 4.09 26.00
C ASP A 75 16.86 4.31 26.37
N THR A 76 16.59 5.31 27.20
CA THR A 76 15.24 5.77 27.53
C THR A 76 14.46 6.27 26.31
N ASP A 77 15.09 7.06 25.44
CA ASP A 77 14.45 7.56 24.21
C ASP A 77 14.21 6.42 23.21
N ARG A 78 15.11 5.43 23.14
CA ARG A 78 14.94 4.22 22.33
C ARG A 78 13.77 3.37 22.80
N ILE A 79 13.63 3.20 24.12
CA ILE A 79 12.53 2.46 24.73
C ILE A 79 11.20 3.16 24.48
N ARG A 80 11.12 4.48 24.72
CA ARG A 80 9.90 5.27 24.44
C ARG A 80 9.48 5.19 22.99
N HIS A 81 10.43 5.38 22.06
CA HIS A 81 10.15 5.29 20.63
C HIS A 81 9.65 3.88 20.24
N ARG A 82 10.27 2.82 20.77
CA ARG A 82 9.80 1.44 20.53
C ARG A 82 8.38 1.24 21.05
N GLN A 83 8.08 1.73 22.25
CA GLN A 83 6.74 1.65 22.84
C GLN A 83 5.70 2.37 21.98
N MET A 84 6.02 3.58 21.50
CA MET A 84 5.13 4.33 20.60
C MET A 84 4.90 3.61 19.28
N VAL A 85 5.94 3.04 18.66
CA VAL A 85 5.82 2.27 17.42
C VAL A 85 4.97 1.01 17.64
N GLU A 86 5.18 0.29 18.74
CA GLU A 86 4.39 -0.89 19.10
C GLU A 86 2.93 -0.53 19.36
N GLN A 87 2.66 0.58 20.06
CA GLN A 87 1.31 1.08 20.30
C GLN A 87 0.61 1.42 18.98
N ALA A 88 1.26 2.24 18.13
CA ALA A 88 0.70 2.62 16.83
C ALA A 88 0.47 1.41 15.91
N ARG A 89 1.31 0.37 16.03
CA ARG A 89 1.08 -0.91 15.33
C ARG A 89 -0.17 -1.60 15.85
N ARG A 90 -0.34 -1.73 17.18
CA ARG A 90 -1.52 -2.35 17.78
C ARG A 90 -2.80 -1.60 17.40
N GLU A 91 -2.77 -0.27 17.42
CA GLU A 91 -3.91 0.56 17.01
C GLU A 91 -4.30 0.29 15.55
N ARG A 92 -3.32 0.29 14.62
CA ARG A 92 -3.57 -0.08 13.21
C ARG A 92 -4.12 -1.49 13.06
N ASP A 93 -3.54 -2.47 13.76
CA ASP A 93 -3.99 -3.86 13.69
C ASP A 93 -5.44 -4.01 14.21
N LEU A 94 -5.81 -3.26 15.25
CA LEU A 94 -7.17 -3.22 15.80
C LEU A 94 -8.16 -2.53 14.83
N GLU A 95 -7.80 -1.38 14.26
CA GLU A 95 -8.62 -0.68 13.27
C GLU A 95 -8.87 -1.55 12.03
N GLN A 96 -7.81 -2.21 11.55
CA GLN A 96 -7.88 -3.13 10.43
C GLN A 96 -8.76 -4.35 10.76
N ALA A 97 -8.61 -4.95 11.93
CA ALA A 97 -9.44 -6.06 12.37
C ALA A 97 -10.93 -5.65 12.48
N ALA A 98 -11.21 -4.44 12.99
CA ALA A 98 -12.56 -3.91 13.07
C ALA A 98 -13.16 -3.68 11.67
N GLN A 99 -12.38 -3.13 10.73
CA GLN A 99 -12.82 -2.96 9.35
C GLN A 99 -13.07 -4.31 8.66
N TRP A 100 -12.21 -5.31 8.90
CA TRP A 100 -12.39 -6.66 8.38
C TRP A 100 -13.63 -7.35 8.95
N ALA A 101 -13.94 -7.15 10.23
CA ALA A 101 -15.16 -7.66 10.84
C ALA A 101 -16.40 -7.06 10.17
N LYS A 102 -16.44 -5.73 10.00
CA LYS A 102 -17.53 -5.04 9.28
C LYS A 102 -17.68 -5.54 7.83
N ASN A 103 -16.57 -5.67 7.12
CA ASN A 103 -16.57 -6.17 5.75
C ASN A 103 -17.02 -7.63 5.68
N ARG A 104 -16.68 -8.46 6.68
CA ARG A 104 -17.11 -9.87 6.73
C ARG A 104 -18.62 -9.98 6.83
N ASP A 105 -19.26 -9.18 7.68
CA ASP A 105 -20.72 -9.23 7.84
C ASP A 105 -21.41 -8.78 6.55
N TYR A 106 -20.92 -7.70 5.94
CA TYR A 106 -21.36 -7.24 4.63
C TYR A 106 -21.20 -8.35 3.57
N LEU A 107 -20.00 -8.90 3.41
CA LEU A 107 -19.71 -9.94 2.41
C LEU A 107 -20.52 -11.22 2.63
N THR A 108 -20.72 -11.64 3.87
CA THR A 108 -21.56 -12.82 4.19
C THR A 108 -22.99 -12.59 3.73
N ARG A 109 -23.57 -11.43 4.06
CA ARG A 109 -24.93 -11.09 3.61
C ARG A 109 -25.04 -11.09 2.08
N PHE A 110 -24.09 -10.46 1.39
CA PHE A 110 -24.06 -10.46 -0.08
C PHE A 110 -23.89 -11.85 -0.68
N TRP A 111 -23.09 -12.71 -0.04
CA TRP A 111 -22.92 -14.09 -0.46
C TRP A 111 -24.21 -14.91 -0.33
N ASP A 112 -24.97 -14.69 0.75
CA ASP A 112 -26.23 -15.36 1.01
C ASP A 112 -27.36 -14.88 0.09
N GLU A 113 -27.36 -13.59 -0.30
CA GLU A 113 -28.28 -13.02 -1.29
C GLU A 113 -27.92 -13.43 -2.73
N ALA A 114 -26.69 -13.90 -2.98
CA ALA A 114 -26.26 -14.36 -4.29
C ALA A 114 -26.92 -15.69 -4.65
N VAL A 115 -27.36 -15.80 -5.90
CA VAL A 115 -28.03 -17.00 -6.42
C VAL A 115 -27.03 -17.93 -7.10
N PRO A 116 -27.35 -19.23 -7.24
CA PRO A 116 -26.54 -20.16 -8.01
C PRO A 116 -26.22 -19.64 -9.41
N LEU A 117 -24.98 -19.83 -9.85
CA LEU A 117 -24.61 -19.56 -11.24
C LEU A 117 -25.13 -20.71 -12.12
N THR A 118 -26.16 -20.44 -12.90
CA THR A 118 -26.78 -21.43 -13.79
C THR A 118 -26.56 -21.06 -15.27
N PRO A 119 -26.63 -22.02 -16.21
CA PRO A 119 -26.43 -21.74 -17.65
C PRO A 119 -27.44 -20.75 -18.25
N ASP A 120 -28.63 -20.65 -17.67
CA ASP A 120 -29.75 -19.83 -18.12
C ASP A 120 -29.79 -18.43 -17.49
N CYS A 121 -29.02 -18.17 -16.41
CA CYS A 121 -28.93 -16.83 -15.84
C CYS A 121 -28.07 -15.90 -16.72
N ALA A 122 -28.18 -14.58 -16.49
CA ALA A 122 -27.48 -13.59 -17.31
C ALA A 122 -25.95 -13.80 -17.36
N ALA A 123 -25.35 -14.19 -16.23
CA ALA A 123 -23.93 -14.52 -16.16
C ALA A 123 -23.59 -15.84 -16.88
N GLY A 124 -24.44 -16.88 -16.77
CA GLY A 124 -24.27 -18.12 -17.53
C GLY A 124 -24.31 -17.91 -19.03
N LEU A 125 -25.27 -17.12 -19.52
CA LEU A 125 -25.37 -16.71 -20.92
C LEU A 125 -24.13 -15.90 -21.37
N HIS A 126 -23.59 -15.04 -20.50
CA HIS A 126 -22.37 -14.30 -20.78
C HIS A 126 -21.17 -15.25 -20.96
N LEU A 127 -20.99 -16.21 -20.06
CA LEU A 127 -19.92 -17.22 -20.16
C LEU A 127 -20.06 -18.06 -21.44
N ALA A 128 -21.27 -18.52 -21.74
CA ALA A 128 -21.54 -19.30 -22.95
C ALA A 128 -21.17 -18.54 -24.24
N ARG A 129 -21.50 -17.24 -24.32
CA ARG A 129 -21.09 -16.37 -25.46
C ARG A 129 -19.58 -16.18 -25.56
N ARG A 130 -18.83 -16.43 -24.49
CA ARG A 130 -17.36 -16.42 -24.45
C ARG A 130 -16.74 -17.80 -24.66
N GLY A 131 -17.55 -18.83 -24.89
CA GLY A 131 -17.08 -20.22 -25.03
C GLY A 131 -16.62 -20.83 -23.71
N LEU A 132 -17.04 -20.26 -22.57
CA LEU A 132 -16.71 -20.74 -21.23
C LEU A 132 -17.90 -21.50 -20.66
N PRO A 133 -17.70 -22.72 -20.12
CA PRO A 133 -18.77 -23.43 -19.41
C PRO A 133 -19.02 -22.78 -18.04
N VAL A 134 -20.24 -22.96 -17.52
CA VAL A 134 -20.52 -22.68 -16.12
C VAL A 134 -19.77 -23.71 -15.27
N PRO A 135 -18.90 -23.29 -14.33
CA PRO A 135 -18.16 -24.22 -13.49
C PRO A 135 -19.12 -24.98 -12.56
N ALA A 136 -18.89 -26.28 -12.39
CA ALA A 136 -19.59 -27.11 -11.42
C ALA A 136 -19.03 -26.89 -9.99
N SER A 137 -19.12 -25.64 -9.51
CA SER A 137 -18.60 -25.24 -8.20
C SER A 137 -19.49 -24.16 -7.58
N ASP A 138 -19.77 -24.30 -6.29
CA ASP A 138 -20.48 -23.29 -5.51
C ASP A 138 -19.62 -22.08 -5.14
N ALA A 139 -18.32 -22.12 -5.48
CA ALA A 139 -17.41 -21.00 -5.25
C ALA A 139 -17.66 -19.80 -6.16
N LEU A 140 -18.48 -19.94 -7.21
CA LEU A 140 -18.88 -18.84 -8.09
C LEU A 140 -20.41 -18.72 -8.10
N ARG A 141 -20.92 -17.55 -7.72
CA ARG A 141 -22.34 -17.24 -7.66
C ARG A 141 -22.70 -16.07 -8.56
N PHE A 142 -23.99 -15.92 -8.84
CA PHE A 142 -24.54 -14.81 -9.62
C PHE A 142 -25.26 -13.82 -8.70
N VAL A 143 -25.01 -12.53 -8.91
CA VAL A 143 -25.72 -11.43 -8.24
C VAL A 143 -26.42 -10.59 -9.32
N PRO A 144 -27.76 -10.49 -9.33
CA PRO A 144 -28.48 -9.74 -10.36
C PRO A 144 -28.20 -8.23 -10.34
N SER A 145 -27.83 -7.70 -9.16
CA SER A 145 -27.79 -6.28 -8.88
C SER A 145 -26.72 -5.99 -7.83
N LEU A 146 -25.58 -5.45 -8.25
CA LEU A 146 -24.47 -5.07 -7.38
C LEU A 146 -24.06 -3.62 -7.64
N ASP A 147 -23.82 -2.88 -6.56
CA ASP A 147 -23.33 -1.50 -6.62
C ASP A 147 -21.89 -1.47 -7.19
N TYR A 148 -21.70 -0.62 -8.20
CA TYR A 148 -20.44 -0.34 -8.84
C TYR A 148 -20.12 1.15 -8.70
N TRP A 149 -19.05 1.42 -7.96
CA TRP A 149 -18.56 2.78 -7.71
C TRP A 149 -17.66 3.23 -8.86
N HIS A 150 -17.95 4.41 -9.41
CA HIS A 150 -17.17 5.05 -10.44
C HIS A 150 -16.15 6.03 -9.84
N ASP A 151 -15.10 6.34 -10.59
CA ASP A 151 -14.04 7.28 -10.17
C ASP A 151 -14.56 8.72 -9.95
N ASP A 152 -15.71 9.07 -10.54
CA ASP A 152 -16.39 10.36 -10.40
C ASP A 152 -17.27 10.43 -9.12
N GLY A 153 -17.34 9.35 -8.34
CA GLY A 153 -18.16 9.25 -7.13
C GLY A 153 -19.61 8.80 -7.36
N ASN A 154 -20.01 8.56 -8.61
CA ASN A 154 -21.34 8.01 -8.91
C ASN A 154 -21.40 6.51 -8.61
N VAL A 155 -22.61 6.00 -8.38
CA VAL A 155 -22.89 4.57 -8.19
C VAL A 155 -23.88 4.10 -9.24
N SER A 156 -23.52 3.03 -9.95
CA SER A 156 -24.41 2.31 -10.85
C SER A 156 -24.64 0.89 -10.37
N VAL A 157 -25.74 0.28 -10.78
CA VAL A 157 -26.09 -1.08 -10.39
C VAL A 157 -26.00 -2.00 -11.59
N HIS A 158 -25.25 -3.10 -11.46
CA HIS A 158 -25.03 -4.06 -12.54
C HIS A 158 -25.10 -5.52 -12.08
N PRO A 159 -25.50 -6.45 -12.96
CA PRO A 159 -25.34 -7.88 -12.71
C PRO A 159 -23.85 -8.24 -12.64
N ALA A 160 -23.48 -9.06 -11.67
CA ALA A 160 -22.10 -9.46 -11.42
C ALA A 160 -21.98 -10.95 -11.07
N MET A 161 -20.77 -11.48 -11.23
CA MET A 161 -20.39 -12.78 -10.65
C MET A 161 -19.60 -12.53 -9.38
N LEU A 162 -19.89 -13.30 -8.33
CA LEU A 162 -19.25 -13.19 -7.03
C LEU A 162 -18.51 -14.49 -6.72
N ALA A 163 -17.22 -14.39 -6.43
CA ALA A 163 -16.35 -15.55 -6.25
C ALA A 163 -15.85 -15.65 -4.80
N ALA A 164 -15.97 -16.82 -4.19
CA ALA A 164 -15.37 -17.11 -2.91
C ALA A 164 -13.88 -17.38 -3.07
N VAL A 165 -13.07 -16.77 -2.22
CA VAL A 165 -11.64 -17.10 -2.11
C VAL A 165 -11.51 -18.41 -1.32
N THR A 166 -11.28 -19.51 -2.01
CA THR A 166 -11.23 -20.87 -1.43
C THR A 166 -9.84 -21.34 -1.02
N SER A 167 -8.79 -20.59 -1.40
CA SER A 167 -7.41 -20.86 -1.01
C SER A 167 -6.78 -19.61 -0.41
N THR A 168 -6.14 -19.76 0.74
CA THR A 168 -5.29 -18.73 1.36
C THR A 168 -3.81 -18.92 0.99
N LEU A 169 -3.47 -19.96 0.23
CA LEU A 169 -2.10 -20.16 -0.22
C LEU A 169 -1.76 -19.13 -1.31
N PRO A 170 -0.59 -18.49 -1.25
CA PRO A 170 -0.12 -17.64 -2.33
C PRO A 170 -0.08 -18.48 -3.61
N ILE A 171 -0.70 -17.99 -4.68
CA ILE A 171 -0.62 -18.61 -6.00
C ILE A 171 0.87 -18.72 -6.33
N PRO A 172 1.43 -19.93 -6.52
CA PRO A 172 2.83 -20.04 -6.87
C PRO A 172 3.03 -19.31 -8.21
N PHE A 173 3.85 -18.27 -8.18
CA PHE A 173 4.27 -17.56 -9.39
C PHE A 173 4.97 -18.60 -10.27
N ARG A 174 4.29 -19.10 -11.31
CA ARG A 174 4.95 -19.91 -12.33
C ARG A 174 5.92 -18.99 -13.06
N ARG A 175 7.23 -19.25 -12.90
CA ARG A 175 8.27 -18.75 -13.79
C ARG A 175 8.16 -19.41 -15.15
#